data_AF-A0A7R9WX92-F1
#
_entry.id   AF-A0A7R9WX92-F1
#
_cell.length_a   1.000
_cell.length_b   1.000
_cell.length_c   1.000
_cell.angle_alpha   90.00
_cell.angle_beta   90.00
_cell.angle_gamma   90.00
#
_symmetry.space_group_name_H-M   'P 1'
#
loop_
_entity.id
_entity.type
_entity.pdbx_description
1 polymer ?
#
loop_
_entity_poly.entity_id
_entity_poly.type
_entity_poly.pdbx_seq_one_letter_code
_entity_poly.pdbx_strand_id
1 'polypeptide(L)'
;TKARLAENTSSLVDLTNSWKQNHGPLPPSLQVRLKTLHLHACTRRLGIDLVGLVENEDGTFDCALRSPGLRPRHWAMIIPLLPRGVPTKGLDAVFPGRLTLSGDDQQVVGGTKIDLKALLEDPSMNEDADNWDALDQEEIEAMKEISSAYQIKKFEDVDIEQYPRFVVKDFGNGPKAVDRLLKLLLPAAKAVFEKQEQDKDTAKMATDLRDKKEAIAKRRKAQELADQQRQFLMD
;
A
#
# COMPACT_ATOMS: atom_id res chain seq x y z
N THR A 1 -22.59 3.59 -18.49
CA THR A 1 -22.43 3.47 -17.02
C THR A 1 -21.05 2.90 -16.73
N LYS A 2 -20.14 3.74 -16.22
CA LYS A 2 -18.75 3.36 -15.93
C LYS A 2 -18.76 2.26 -14.88
N ALA A 3 -18.22 1.09 -15.20
CA ALA A 3 -17.99 0.05 -14.20
C ALA A 3 -17.12 0.68 -13.10
N ARG A 4 -17.65 0.80 -11.88
CA ARG A 4 -16.82 1.10 -10.71
C ARG A 4 -15.77 -0.01 -10.67
N LEU A 5 -14.52 0.32 -10.98
CA LEU A 5 -13.37 -0.53 -10.67
C LEU A 5 -13.52 -0.93 -9.21
N ALA A 6 -13.57 -2.22 -8.92
CA ALA A 6 -13.79 -2.68 -7.57
C ALA A 6 -12.72 -2.11 -6.63
N GLU A 7 -13.16 -1.63 -5.48
CA GLU A 7 -12.34 -0.84 -4.55
C GLU A 7 -11.22 -1.67 -3.89
N ASN A 8 -11.40 -3.00 -3.83
CA ASN A 8 -10.44 -3.95 -3.31
C ASN A 8 -10.73 -5.38 -3.82
N THR A 9 -9.78 -6.29 -3.59
CA THR A 9 -9.86 -7.70 -3.98
C THR A 9 -10.93 -8.46 -3.19
N SER A 10 -11.19 -8.13 -1.91
CA SER A 10 -12.20 -8.81 -1.08
C SER A 10 -13.62 -8.63 -1.62
N SER A 11 -14.01 -7.41 -1.96
CA SER A 11 -15.33 -7.12 -2.55
C SER A 11 -15.55 -7.84 -3.89
N LEU A 12 -14.49 -8.03 -4.70
CA LEU A 12 -14.56 -8.82 -5.93
C LEU A 12 -14.83 -10.30 -5.64
N VAL A 13 -14.21 -10.85 -4.59
CA VAL A 13 -14.45 -12.23 -4.15
C VAL A 13 -15.90 -12.40 -3.68
N ASP A 14 -16.43 -11.45 -2.91
CA ASP A 14 -17.80 -11.51 -2.40
C ASP A 14 -18.84 -11.45 -3.53
N LEU A 15 -18.66 -10.52 -4.48
CA LEU A 15 -19.47 -10.44 -5.70
C LEU A 15 -19.42 -11.73 -6.51
N THR A 16 -18.24 -12.32 -6.64
CA THR A 16 -18.02 -13.58 -7.35
C THR A 16 -18.74 -14.74 -6.67
N ASN A 17 -18.71 -14.81 -5.34
CA ASN A 17 -19.40 -15.84 -4.57
C ASN A 17 -20.92 -15.68 -4.67
N SER A 18 -21.43 -14.45 -4.60
CA SER A 18 -22.86 -14.16 -4.81
C SER A 18 -23.34 -14.59 -6.20
N TRP A 19 -22.57 -14.29 -7.25
CA TRP A 19 -22.88 -14.77 -8.60
C TRP A 19 -22.94 -16.30 -8.67
N LYS A 20 -21.93 -16.98 -8.11
CA LYS A 20 -21.86 -18.45 -8.13
C LYS A 20 -23.08 -19.10 -7.48
N GLN A 21 -23.58 -18.51 -6.39
CA GLN A 21 -24.79 -18.97 -5.71
C GLN A 21 -26.04 -18.80 -6.57
N ASN A 22 -26.15 -17.68 -7.29
CA ASN A 22 -27.37 -17.34 -8.04
C ASN A 22 -27.41 -17.89 -9.47
N HIS A 23 -26.25 -18.08 -10.10
CA HIS A 23 -26.14 -18.33 -11.54
C HIS A 23 -25.19 -19.48 -11.90
N GLY A 24 -24.58 -20.14 -10.91
CA GLY A 24 -23.64 -21.23 -11.13
C GLY A 24 -22.24 -20.75 -11.54
N PRO A 25 -21.39 -21.63 -12.11
CA PRO A 25 -19.99 -21.31 -12.37
C PRO A 25 -19.83 -20.16 -13.37
N LEU A 26 -18.85 -19.30 -13.12
CA LEU A 26 -18.55 -18.19 -14.02
C LEU A 26 -18.04 -18.69 -15.38
N PRO A 27 -18.55 -18.15 -16.50
CA PRO A 27 -18.00 -18.36 -17.82
C PRO A 27 -16.49 -18.05 -17.86
N PRO A 28 -15.67 -18.81 -18.62
CA PRO A 28 -14.22 -18.59 -18.70
C PRO A 28 -13.84 -17.15 -19.09
N SER A 29 -14.61 -16.53 -19.99
CA SER A 29 -14.39 -15.14 -20.43
C SER A 29 -14.53 -14.13 -19.28
N LEU A 30 -15.46 -14.36 -18.35
CA LEU A 30 -15.63 -13.52 -17.16
C LEU A 30 -14.55 -13.79 -16.11
N GLN A 31 -14.10 -15.05 -15.96
CA GLN A 31 -13.00 -15.38 -15.06
C GLN A 31 -11.70 -14.66 -15.43
N VAL A 32 -11.38 -14.57 -16.72
CA VAL A 32 -10.20 -13.82 -17.20
C VAL A 32 -10.32 -12.34 -16.86
N ARG A 33 -11.47 -11.72 -17.14
CA ARG A 33 -11.72 -10.30 -16.81
C ARG A 33 -11.65 -10.04 -15.31
N LEU A 34 -12.16 -10.96 -14.50
CA LEU A 34 -12.10 -10.87 -13.04
C LEU A 34 -10.65 -10.91 -12.53
N LYS A 35 -9.81 -11.80 -13.07
CA LYS A 35 -8.38 -11.83 -12.74
C LYS A 35 -7.68 -10.51 -13.09
N THR A 36 -7.98 -9.94 -14.25
CA THR A 36 -7.45 -8.61 -14.64
C THR A 36 -7.91 -7.52 -13.66
N LEU A 37 -9.18 -7.55 -13.22
CA LEU A 37 -9.68 -6.61 -12.21
C LEU A 37 -8.99 -6.78 -10.85
N HIS A 38 -8.75 -8.02 -10.41
CA HIS A 38 -7.96 -8.28 -9.20
C HIS A 38 -6.54 -7.74 -9.32
N LEU A 39 -5.92 -7.88 -10.48
CA LEU A 39 -4.56 -7.40 -10.69
C LEU A 39 -4.52 -5.87 -10.65
N HIS A 40 -5.51 -5.20 -11.25
CA HIS A 40 -5.67 -3.75 -11.13
C HIS A 40 -5.89 -3.29 -9.68
N ALA A 41 -6.69 -4.02 -8.90
CA ALA A 41 -6.89 -3.70 -7.49
C ALA A 41 -5.58 -3.86 -6.69
N CYS A 42 -4.81 -4.92 -6.95
CA CYS A 42 -3.52 -5.16 -6.29
C CYS A 42 -2.49 -4.10 -6.66
N THR A 43 -2.34 -3.79 -7.95
CA THR A 43 -1.39 -2.77 -8.43
C THR A 43 -1.71 -1.39 -7.85
N ARG A 44 -2.98 -0.98 -7.88
CA ARG A 44 -3.42 0.28 -7.24
C ARG A 44 -3.11 0.31 -5.75
N ARG A 45 -3.39 -0.78 -5.02
CA ARG A 45 -3.16 -0.84 -3.56
C ARG A 45 -1.69 -0.75 -3.19
N LEU A 46 -0.84 -1.36 -4.00
CA LEU A 46 0.61 -1.36 -3.82
C LEU A 46 1.30 -0.14 -4.44
N GLY A 47 0.54 0.86 -4.93
CA GLY A 47 1.10 2.06 -5.55
C GLY A 47 1.84 1.80 -6.87
N ILE A 48 1.57 0.67 -7.52
CA ILE A 48 2.22 0.30 -8.78
C ILE A 48 1.58 1.08 -9.93
N ASP A 49 2.38 1.90 -10.60
CA ASP A 49 1.92 2.76 -11.69
C ASP A 49 2.47 2.36 -13.07
N LEU A 50 3.51 1.53 -13.10
CA LEU A 50 4.12 1.01 -14.33
C LEU A 50 4.54 -0.46 -14.15
N VAL A 51 4.31 -1.26 -15.18
CA VAL A 51 4.77 -2.65 -15.27
C VAL A 51 5.47 -2.84 -16.60
N GLY A 52 6.69 -3.37 -16.56
CA GLY A 52 7.49 -3.65 -17.76
C GLY A 52 8.25 -4.96 -17.65
N LEU A 53 8.75 -5.42 -18.80
CA LEU A 53 9.71 -6.51 -18.88
C LEU A 53 11.10 -5.92 -19.13
N VAL A 54 12.08 -6.40 -18.38
CA VAL A 54 13.49 -6.04 -18.53
C VAL A 54 14.21 -7.28 -19.03
N GLU A 55 14.94 -7.16 -20.12
CA GLU A 55 15.79 -8.23 -20.65
C GLU A 55 17.11 -8.24 -19.90
N ASN A 56 17.48 -9.40 -19.37
CA ASN A 56 18.76 -9.63 -18.70
C ASN A 56 19.84 -10.03 -19.72
N GLU A 57 21.11 -9.91 -19.33
CA GLU A 57 22.26 -10.30 -20.18
C GLU A 57 22.19 -11.77 -20.65
N ASP A 58 21.58 -12.64 -19.85
CA ASP A 58 21.39 -14.06 -20.14
C ASP A 58 20.20 -14.35 -21.09
N GLY A 59 19.52 -13.32 -21.59
CA GLY A 59 18.33 -13.42 -22.45
C GLY A 59 17.04 -13.83 -21.73
N THR A 60 17.05 -13.86 -20.39
CA THR A 60 15.84 -14.02 -19.58
C THR A 60 15.14 -12.67 -19.39
N PHE A 61 13.84 -12.70 -19.09
CA PHE A 61 13.05 -11.49 -18.88
C PHE A 61 12.56 -11.41 -17.44
N ASP A 62 12.97 -10.35 -16.75
CA ASP A 62 12.45 -9.97 -15.45
C ASP A 62 11.21 -9.09 -15.62
N CYS A 63 10.28 -9.18 -14.67
CA CYS A 63 9.16 -8.25 -14.60
C CYS A 63 9.41 -7.21 -13.52
N ALA A 64 9.52 -5.95 -13.94
CA ALA A 64 9.68 -4.81 -13.04
C ALA A 64 8.34 -4.09 -12.86
N LEU A 65 7.96 -3.86 -11.60
CA LEU A 65 6.74 -3.16 -11.21
C LEU A 65 7.12 -1.90 -10.42
N ARG A 66 7.13 -0.75 -11.09
CA ARG A 66 7.44 0.55 -10.48
C ARG A 66 6.40 0.87 -9.42
N SER A 67 6.83 1.22 -8.20
CA SER A 67 5.95 1.69 -7.14
C SER A 67 6.54 2.95 -6.49
N PRO A 68 6.29 4.15 -7.05
CA PRO A 68 6.97 5.38 -6.63
C PRO A 68 6.77 5.76 -5.16
N GLY A 69 5.66 5.32 -4.55
CA GLY A 69 5.34 5.56 -3.14
C GLY A 69 5.90 4.50 -2.19
N LEU A 70 6.50 3.42 -2.69
CA LEU A 70 7.08 2.38 -1.85
C LEU A 70 8.34 2.91 -1.15
N ARG A 71 8.47 2.59 0.15
CA ARG A 71 9.63 2.98 0.98
C ARG A 71 10.09 1.79 1.84
N PRO A 72 11.36 1.76 2.25
CA PRO A 72 11.88 0.70 3.12
C PRO A 72 11.04 0.53 4.40
N ARG A 73 10.68 1.64 5.07
CA ARG A 73 9.85 1.63 6.28
C ARG A 73 8.48 0.96 6.06
N HIS A 74 7.78 1.34 4.99
CA HIS A 74 6.48 0.78 4.63
C HIS A 74 6.58 -0.73 4.37
N TRP A 75 7.64 -1.14 3.68
CA TRP A 75 7.87 -2.56 3.42
C TRP A 75 8.20 -3.33 4.69
N ALA A 76 9.01 -2.75 5.59
CA ALA A 76 9.32 -3.33 6.90
C ALA A 76 8.07 -3.52 7.77
N MET A 77 7.11 -2.59 7.71
CA MET A 77 5.81 -2.72 8.39
C MET A 77 4.92 -3.81 7.76
N ILE A 78 4.98 -4.01 6.43
CA ILE A 78 4.19 -5.04 5.75
C ILE A 78 4.73 -6.44 6.02
N ILE A 79 6.05 -6.64 6.05
CA ILE A 79 6.67 -7.98 6.14
C ILE A 79 6.13 -8.84 7.29
N PRO A 80 5.98 -8.33 8.54
CA PRO A 80 5.38 -9.07 9.65
C PRO A 80 3.95 -9.56 9.38
N LEU A 81 3.20 -8.84 8.55
CA LEU A 81 1.81 -9.14 8.20
C LEU A 81 1.71 -10.15 7.04
N LEU A 82 2.82 -10.43 6.35
CA LEU A 82 2.86 -11.42 5.29
C LEU A 82 2.83 -12.85 5.84
N PRO A 83 2.43 -13.84 5.01
CA PRO A 83 2.51 -15.24 5.40
C PRO A 83 3.91 -15.61 5.89
N ARG A 84 4.00 -16.14 7.12
CA ARG A 84 5.25 -16.53 7.80
C ARG A 84 6.18 -15.36 8.19
N GLY A 85 5.71 -14.12 8.13
CA GLY A 85 6.49 -12.94 8.53
C GLY A 85 7.73 -12.71 7.66
N VAL A 86 7.67 -13.11 6.38
CA VAL A 86 8.77 -12.96 5.41
C VAL A 86 8.21 -12.41 4.10
N PRO A 87 9.03 -11.69 3.29
CA PRO A 87 8.64 -11.27 1.95
C PRO A 87 8.13 -12.44 1.10
N THR A 88 7.20 -12.16 0.19
CA THR A 88 6.64 -13.19 -0.68
C THR A 88 7.73 -13.77 -1.58
N LYS A 89 7.92 -15.10 -1.55
CA LYS A 89 8.94 -15.78 -2.38
C LYS A 89 8.73 -15.47 -3.86
N GLY A 90 9.79 -15.02 -4.53
CA GLY A 90 9.77 -14.65 -5.95
C GLY A 90 9.28 -13.22 -6.23
N LEU A 91 9.06 -12.41 -5.18
CA LEU A 91 8.79 -10.98 -5.29
C LEU A 91 9.87 -10.24 -4.50
N ASP A 92 10.85 -9.70 -5.21
CA ASP A 92 11.90 -8.87 -4.61
C ASP A 92 11.40 -7.42 -4.54
N ALA A 93 11.80 -6.67 -3.52
CA ALA A 93 11.61 -5.23 -3.44
C ALA A 93 12.97 -4.54 -3.56
N VAL A 94 13.10 -3.58 -4.46
CA VAL A 94 14.34 -2.83 -4.70
C VAL A 94 14.10 -1.36 -4.39
N PHE A 95 15.00 -0.78 -3.62
CA PHE A 95 15.00 0.61 -3.19
C PHE A 95 16.26 1.30 -3.73
N PRO A 96 16.12 2.37 -4.55
CA PRO A 96 17.25 3.17 -4.99
C PRO A 96 17.97 3.81 -3.81
N GLY A 97 19.29 3.98 -3.91
CA GLY A 97 20.14 4.47 -2.81
C GLY A 97 19.69 5.79 -2.18
N ARG A 98 19.03 6.67 -2.93
CA ARG A 98 18.47 7.91 -2.37
C ARG A 98 17.32 7.71 -1.37
N LEU A 99 16.75 6.51 -1.31
CA LEU A 99 15.68 6.14 -0.36
C LEU A 99 16.21 5.22 0.74
N THR A 100 17.51 4.93 0.74
CA THR A 100 18.14 4.03 1.71
C THR A 100 19.10 4.82 2.58
N LEU A 101 19.28 4.36 3.81
CA LEU A 101 20.17 5.00 4.79
C LEU A 101 21.66 4.86 4.41
N SER A 102 22.00 3.80 3.68
CA SER A 102 23.37 3.58 3.21
C SER A 102 23.75 4.48 2.03
N GLY A 103 22.78 5.07 1.33
CA GLY A 103 23.01 5.77 0.07
C GLY A 103 23.20 4.83 -1.13
N ASP A 104 23.20 3.52 -0.89
CA ASP A 104 23.37 2.46 -1.90
C ASP A 104 22.04 1.75 -2.16
N ASP A 105 21.85 1.25 -3.39
CA ASP A 105 20.68 0.46 -3.77
C ASP A 105 20.51 -0.76 -2.86
N GLN A 106 19.32 -0.90 -2.27
CA GLN A 106 18.99 -1.99 -1.37
C GLN A 106 17.97 -2.94 -2.01
N GLN A 107 18.32 -4.22 -2.10
CA GLN A 107 17.42 -5.29 -2.56
C GLN A 107 16.98 -6.17 -1.38
N VAL A 108 15.67 -6.24 -1.20
CA VAL A 108 15.01 -7.16 -0.27
C VAL A 108 14.52 -8.38 -1.04
N VAL A 109 15.21 -9.51 -0.89
CA VAL A 109 14.92 -10.74 -1.64
C VAL A 109 13.68 -11.47 -1.10
N GLY A 110 12.79 -11.83 -2.01
CA GLY A 110 11.55 -12.57 -1.74
C GLY A 110 11.79 -13.93 -1.08
N GLY A 111 11.13 -14.20 0.06
CA GLY A 111 11.19 -15.49 0.75
C GLY A 111 12.33 -15.65 1.75
N THR A 112 13.19 -14.63 1.90
CA THR A 112 14.30 -14.62 2.85
C THR A 112 13.90 -13.85 4.11
N LYS A 113 14.26 -14.37 5.29
CA LYS A 113 14.05 -13.63 6.56
C LYS A 113 15.06 -12.48 6.62
N ILE A 114 14.57 -11.28 6.89
CA ILE A 114 15.39 -10.06 6.97
C ILE A 114 15.32 -9.50 8.39
N ASP A 115 16.39 -8.84 8.80
CA ASP A 115 16.36 -8.01 10.00
C ASP A 115 15.61 -6.71 9.70
N LEU A 116 14.40 -6.60 10.26
CA LEU A 116 13.53 -5.43 10.06
C LEU A 116 14.12 -4.17 10.67
N LYS A 117 15.00 -4.29 11.68
CA LYS A 117 15.65 -3.13 12.29
C LYS A 117 16.56 -2.41 11.30
N ALA A 118 17.27 -3.17 10.46
CA ALA A 118 18.11 -2.60 9.40
C ALA A 118 17.31 -1.82 8.33
N LEU A 119 15.98 -2.01 8.24
CA LEU A 119 15.09 -1.24 7.38
C LEU A 119 14.39 -0.06 8.09
N LEU A 120 14.49 0.00 9.43
CA LEU A 120 13.78 0.93 10.31
C LEU A 120 14.71 1.88 11.09
N GLU A 121 16.03 1.70 11.03
CA GLU A 121 17.03 2.51 11.74
C GLU A 121 17.18 3.94 11.17
N ASP A 122 16.06 4.65 11.05
CA ASP A 122 16.06 6.10 10.84
C ASP A 122 15.95 6.81 12.22
N PRO A 123 16.97 7.56 12.66
CA PRO A 123 16.92 8.37 13.89
C PRO A 123 15.91 9.53 13.83
N SER A 124 15.26 9.77 12.68
CA SER A 124 14.17 10.74 12.51
C SER A 124 12.78 10.19 12.88
N MET A 125 12.68 8.89 13.17
CA MET A 125 11.48 8.21 13.66
C MET A 125 11.12 8.69 15.08
N ASN A 126 10.37 9.79 15.14
CA ASN A 126 9.62 10.21 16.33
C ASN A 126 8.58 9.14 16.72
N GLU A 127 8.00 9.28 17.91
CA GLU A 127 6.97 8.38 18.52
C GLU A 127 5.74 8.06 17.62
N ASP A 128 5.61 8.71 16.46
CA ASP A 128 4.62 8.44 15.41
C ASP A 128 5.05 7.36 14.38
N ALA A 129 6.18 6.67 14.57
CA ALA A 129 6.71 5.63 13.68
C ALA A 129 5.74 4.49 13.33
N ASP A 130 4.74 4.25 14.17
CA ASP A 130 3.69 3.25 13.95
C ASP A 130 2.58 3.72 13.00
N ASN A 131 2.56 5.01 12.64
CA ASN A 131 1.57 5.60 11.76
C ASN A 131 1.98 5.47 10.29
N TRP A 132 1.28 4.59 9.58
CA TRP A 132 1.47 4.32 8.14
C TRP A 132 1.31 5.59 7.28
N ASP A 133 0.49 6.54 7.71
CA ASP A 133 0.19 7.78 6.98
C ASP A 133 1.00 8.99 7.47
N ALA A 134 1.87 8.83 8.47
CA ALA A 134 2.80 9.89 8.85
C ALA A 134 3.86 10.01 7.76
N LEU A 135 3.63 10.94 6.82
CA LEU A 135 4.65 11.30 5.83
C LEU A 135 5.73 12.09 6.55
N ASP A 136 6.95 11.57 6.58
CA ASP A 136 8.09 12.38 7.03
C ASP A 136 8.42 13.46 5.98
N GLN A 137 9.20 14.46 6.37
CA GLN A 137 9.53 15.61 5.51
C GLN A 137 10.25 15.18 4.22
N GLU A 138 11.03 14.09 4.28
CA GLU A 138 11.75 13.52 3.14
C GLU A 138 10.77 12.87 2.15
N GLU A 139 9.74 12.18 2.65
CA GLU A 139 8.66 11.65 1.83
C GLU A 139 7.80 12.74 1.20
N ILE A 140 7.53 13.84 1.90
CA ILE A 140 6.80 14.99 1.35
C ILE A 140 7.59 15.60 0.17
N GLU A 141 8.92 15.65 0.26
CA GLU A 141 9.78 16.16 -0.80
C GLU A 141 9.90 15.17 -1.96
N ALA A 142 10.09 13.88 -1.69
CA ALA A 142 10.07 12.84 -2.71
C ALA A 142 8.69 12.71 -3.40
N MET A 143 7.59 13.02 -2.70
CA MET A 143 6.25 13.07 -3.29
C MET A 143 6.07 14.19 -4.32
N LYS A 144 6.82 15.30 -4.21
CA LYS A 144 6.84 16.37 -5.23
C LYS A 144 7.52 15.91 -6.52
N GLU A 145 8.37 14.89 -6.44
CA GLU A 145 9.07 14.28 -7.59
C GLU A 145 8.37 13.03 -8.16
N ILE A 146 7.20 12.63 -7.63
CA ILE A 146 6.42 11.53 -8.20
C ILE A 146 5.81 11.96 -9.54
N SER A 147 6.62 11.84 -10.60
CA SER A 147 6.14 11.88 -11.97
C SER A 147 5.37 10.59 -12.24
N SER A 148 4.04 10.69 -12.28
CA SER A 148 3.17 9.56 -12.64
C SER A 148 3.56 8.97 -13.98
N ALA A 149 3.60 7.65 -14.08
CA ALA A 149 3.83 6.96 -15.34
C ALA A 149 2.72 7.15 -16.41
N TYR A 150 1.67 7.91 -16.13
CA TYR A 150 0.50 8.04 -17.01
C TYR A 150 0.83 8.51 -18.44
N GLN A 151 1.86 9.32 -18.62
CA GLN A 151 2.25 9.86 -19.95
C GLN A 151 3.31 9.01 -20.67
N ILE A 152 3.81 7.95 -20.03
CA ILE A 152 4.90 7.12 -20.54
C ILE A 152 4.33 6.18 -21.60
N LYS A 153 4.88 6.24 -22.82
CA LYS A 153 4.42 5.43 -23.96
C LYS A 153 5.25 4.17 -24.16
N LYS A 154 6.55 4.22 -23.86
CA LYS A 154 7.45 3.06 -23.90
C LYS A 154 8.16 2.91 -22.57
N PHE A 155 8.40 1.67 -22.18
CA PHE A 155 9.12 1.36 -20.95
C PHE A 155 10.58 1.84 -20.99
N GLU A 156 11.20 1.83 -22.17
CA GLU A 156 12.55 2.35 -22.45
C GLU A 156 12.70 3.86 -22.17
N ASP A 157 11.60 4.62 -22.16
CA ASP A 157 11.61 6.05 -21.89
C ASP A 157 11.79 6.36 -20.39
N VAL A 158 11.90 5.33 -19.56
CA VAL A 158 11.94 5.42 -18.09
C VAL A 158 13.20 4.75 -17.57
N ASP A 159 13.98 5.51 -16.81
CA ASP A 159 15.01 4.94 -15.97
C ASP A 159 14.34 4.27 -14.75
N ILE A 160 14.05 2.97 -14.87
CA ILE A 160 13.38 2.18 -13.84
C ILE A 160 14.28 2.01 -12.60
N GLU A 161 15.59 2.10 -12.75
CA GLU A 161 16.55 1.94 -11.65
C GLU A 161 16.45 3.07 -10.66
N GLN A 162 16.12 4.27 -11.16
CA GLN A 162 15.79 5.42 -10.35
C GLN A 162 14.47 5.29 -9.60
N TYR A 163 13.71 4.20 -9.63
CA TYR A 163 12.48 4.11 -8.84
C TYR A 163 12.42 2.88 -7.95
N PRO A 164 11.82 3.01 -6.74
CA PRO A 164 11.47 1.85 -5.96
C PRO A 164 10.52 0.97 -6.75
N ARG A 165 10.79 -0.33 -6.74
CA ARG A 165 10.14 -1.29 -7.62
C ARG A 165 10.07 -2.67 -7.01
N PHE A 166 9.05 -3.43 -7.39
CA PHE A 166 9.06 -4.87 -7.20
C PHE A 166 9.66 -5.54 -8.43
N VAL A 167 10.43 -6.61 -8.22
CA VAL A 167 11.04 -7.39 -9.30
C VAL A 167 10.65 -8.84 -9.16
N VAL A 168 10.17 -9.41 -10.26
CA VAL A 168 9.94 -10.85 -10.40
C VAL A 168 10.96 -11.38 -11.41
N LYS A 169 11.98 -12.05 -10.90
CA LYS A 169 13.05 -12.63 -11.71
C LYS A 169 12.54 -13.77 -12.58
N ASP A 170 13.13 -13.93 -13.76
CA ASP A 170 12.83 -15.01 -14.71
C ASP A 170 11.32 -15.14 -15.01
N PHE A 171 10.63 -14.00 -15.11
CA PHE A 171 9.19 -13.97 -15.31
C PHE A 171 8.78 -14.58 -16.66
N GLY A 172 9.62 -14.37 -17.68
CA GLY A 172 9.41 -14.85 -19.05
C GLY A 172 8.15 -14.29 -19.72
N ASN A 173 7.87 -14.75 -20.94
CA ASN A 173 6.73 -14.32 -21.76
C ASN A 173 5.56 -15.34 -21.81
N GLY A 174 5.59 -16.34 -20.93
CA GLY A 174 4.68 -17.49 -21.01
C GLY A 174 3.21 -17.18 -20.71
N PRO A 175 2.28 -18.08 -21.11
CA PRO A 175 0.86 -17.95 -20.82
C PRO A 175 0.62 -17.94 -19.30
N LYS A 176 -0.42 -17.23 -18.84
CA LYS A 176 -0.79 -17.03 -17.42
C LYS A 176 0.06 -16.00 -16.64
N ALA A 177 0.68 -15.03 -17.32
CA ALA A 177 1.38 -13.91 -16.68
C ALA A 177 0.55 -13.24 -15.55
N VAL A 178 -0.74 -12.99 -15.80
CA VAL A 178 -1.67 -12.41 -14.81
C VAL A 178 -1.79 -13.27 -13.55
N ASP A 179 -1.89 -14.60 -13.70
CA ASP A 179 -2.01 -15.51 -12.55
C ASP A 179 -0.72 -15.53 -11.72
N ARG A 180 0.45 -15.46 -12.37
CA ARG A 180 1.74 -15.38 -11.69
C ARG A 180 1.85 -14.11 -10.86
N LEU A 181 1.56 -12.95 -11.46
CA LEU A 181 1.58 -11.67 -10.75
C LEU A 181 0.58 -11.63 -9.61
N LEU A 182 -0.66 -12.09 -9.83
CA LEU A 182 -1.66 -12.15 -8.77
C LEU A 182 -1.18 -12.98 -7.59
N LYS A 183 -0.60 -14.16 -7.83
CA LYS A 183 -0.10 -15.04 -6.75
C LYS A 183 0.98 -14.36 -5.89
N LEU A 184 1.81 -13.51 -6.51
CA LEU A 184 2.89 -12.81 -5.83
C LEU A 184 2.41 -11.54 -5.12
N LEU A 185 1.52 -10.76 -5.75
CA LEU A 185 1.09 -9.46 -5.24
C LEU A 185 -0.07 -9.55 -4.23
N LEU A 186 -0.92 -10.58 -4.30
CA LEU A 186 -2.09 -10.70 -3.42
C LEU A 186 -1.74 -10.63 -1.92
N PRO A 187 -0.73 -11.38 -1.42
CA PRO A 187 -0.41 -11.37 0.01
C PRO A 187 -0.07 -9.97 0.51
N ALA A 188 0.77 -9.24 -0.21
CA ALA A 188 1.15 -7.88 0.14
C ALA A 188 -0.03 -6.91 -0.01
N ALA A 189 -0.79 -6.98 -1.10
CA ALA A 189 -1.95 -6.12 -1.31
C ALA A 189 -3.02 -6.32 -0.23
N LYS A 190 -3.21 -7.55 0.24
CA LYS A 190 -4.12 -7.87 1.35
C LYS A 190 -3.61 -7.29 2.67
N ALA A 191 -2.33 -7.48 3.00
CA ALA A 191 -1.74 -6.91 4.21
C ALA A 191 -1.86 -5.39 4.26
N VAL A 192 -1.56 -4.71 3.13
CA VAL A 192 -1.73 -3.25 3.01
C VAL A 192 -3.19 -2.83 3.17
N PHE A 193 -4.14 -3.58 2.56
CA PHE A 193 -5.56 -3.30 2.72
C PHE A 193 -6.00 -3.37 4.18
N GLU A 194 -5.62 -4.43 4.89
CA GLU A 194 -6.00 -4.64 6.30
C GLU A 194 -5.40 -3.56 7.20
N LYS A 195 -4.13 -3.19 6.98
CA LYS A 195 -3.48 -2.10 7.72
C LYS A 195 -4.16 -0.75 7.49
N GLN A 196 -4.49 -0.41 6.24
CA GLN A 196 -5.18 0.83 5.90
C GLN A 196 -6.59 0.92 6.51
N GLU A 197 -7.35 -0.18 6.58
CA GLU A 197 -8.65 -0.15 7.26
C GLU A 197 -8.50 -0.03 8.79
N GLN A 198 -7.48 -0.66 9.39
CA GLN A 198 -7.18 -0.48 10.82
C GLN A 198 -6.82 0.97 11.17
N ASP A 199 -5.97 1.60 10.34
CA ASP A 199 -5.53 2.98 10.59
C ASP A 199 -6.69 3.97 10.38
N LYS A 200 -7.53 3.75 9.37
CA LYS A 200 -8.77 4.52 9.14
C LYS A 200 -9.74 4.43 10.31
N ASP A 201 -9.91 3.25 10.91
CA ASP A 201 -10.80 3.09 12.06
C ASP A 201 -10.20 3.73 13.32
N THR A 202 -8.88 3.64 13.50
CA THR A 202 -8.14 4.33 14.58
C THR A 202 -8.27 5.85 14.46
N ALA A 203 -8.12 6.40 13.25
CA ALA A 203 -8.27 7.83 12.97
C ALA A 203 -9.70 8.34 13.26
N LYS A 204 -10.72 7.55 12.91
CA LYS A 204 -12.11 7.87 13.26
C LYS A 204 -12.32 7.90 14.78
N MET A 205 -11.81 6.89 15.50
CA MET A 205 -11.92 6.85 16.96
C MET A 205 -11.22 8.03 17.63
N ALA A 206 -10.04 8.41 17.13
CA ALA A 206 -9.30 9.57 17.64
C ALA A 206 -10.07 10.88 17.41
N THR A 207 -10.69 11.03 16.23
CA THR A 207 -11.54 12.19 15.89
C THR A 207 -12.77 12.24 16.80
N ASP A 208 -13.48 11.13 16.95
CA ASP A 208 -14.66 11.03 17.82
C ASP A 208 -14.32 11.34 19.29
N LEU A 209 -13.15 10.91 19.77
CA LEU A 209 -12.68 11.22 21.12
C LEU A 209 -12.35 12.71 21.28
N ARG A 210 -11.76 13.35 20.26
CA ARG A 210 -11.49 14.79 20.27
C ARG A 210 -12.79 15.58 20.33
N ASP A 211 -13.76 15.22 19.48
CA ASP A 211 -15.07 15.89 19.43
C ASP A 211 -15.84 15.72 20.75
N LYS A 212 -15.76 14.53 21.38
CA LYS A 212 -16.32 14.29 22.72
C LYS A 212 -15.64 15.14 23.80
N LYS A 213 -14.31 15.24 23.78
CA LYS A 213 -13.55 16.08 24.72
C LYS A 213 -13.93 17.56 24.56
N GLU A 214 -14.06 18.05 23.32
CA GLU A 214 -14.51 19.41 23.04
C GLU A 214 -15.96 19.66 23.50
N ALA A 215 -16.87 18.70 23.28
CA ALA A 215 -18.25 18.80 23.72
C ALA A 215 -18.38 18.85 25.26
N ILE A 216 -17.59 18.04 25.98
CA ILE A 216 -17.54 18.06 27.45
C ILE A 216 -16.96 19.40 27.94
N ALA A 217 -15.89 19.89 27.31
CA ALA A 217 -15.29 21.18 27.67
C ALA A 217 -16.28 22.35 27.45
N LYS A 218 -17.02 22.35 26.33
CA LYS A 218 -18.08 23.34 26.07
C LYS A 218 -19.20 23.26 27.09
N ARG A 219 -19.64 22.04 27.46
CA ARG A 219 -20.66 21.84 28.51
C ARG A 219 -20.18 22.32 29.87
N ARG A 220 -18.95 22.01 30.27
CA ARG A 220 -18.35 22.49 31.53
C ARG A 220 -18.29 24.01 31.57
N LYS A 221 -17.77 24.65 30.50
CA LYS A 221 -17.73 26.12 30.40
C LYS A 221 -19.12 26.74 30.47
N ALA A 222 -20.12 26.18 29.80
CA ALA A 222 -21.49 26.67 29.85
C ALA A 222 -22.12 26.52 31.25
N GLN A 223 -21.81 25.43 31.94
CA GLN A 223 -22.28 25.16 33.30
C GLN A 223 -21.62 26.11 34.32
N GLU A 224 -20.31 26.32 34.23
CA GLU A 224 -19.57 27.32 35.03
C GLU A 224 -20.12 28.73 34.84
N LEU A 225 -20.44 29.12 33.59
CA LEU A 225 -21.02 30.44 33.29
C LEU A 225 -22.44 30.59 33.87
N ALA A 226 -23.25 29.54 33.80
CA ALA A 226 -24.59 29.51 34.38
C ALA A 226 -24.55 29.56 35.93
N ASP A 227 -23.60 28.86 36.54
CA ASP A 227 -23.42 28.86 37.99
C ASP A 227 -22.93 30.23 38.50
N GLN A 228 -22.00 30.88 37.78
CA GLN A 228 -21.57 32.26 38.07
C GLN A 228 -22.71 33.27 37.97
N GLN A 229 -23.56 33.16 36.94
CA GLN A 229 -24.74 34.02 36.79
C GLN A 229 -25.77 33.81 37.91
N ARG A 230 -25.96 32.57 38.37
CA ARG A 230 -26.85 32.29 39.51
C ARG A 230 -26.30 32.84 40.81
N GLN A 231 -25.00 32.74 41.04
CA GLN A 231 -24.36 33.32 42.22
C GLN A 231 -24.51 34.85 42.24
N PHE A 232 -24.29 35.51 41.10
CA PHE A 232 -24.45 36.97 40.97
C PHE A 232 -25.90 37.47 41.16
N LEU A 233 -26.90 36.61 41.00
CA LEU A 233 -28.31 36.94 41.22
C LEU A 233 -28.80 36.67 42.66
N MET A 234 -27.98 35.99 43.48
CA MET A 234 -28.30 35.71 44.89
C MET A 234 -27.57 36.61 45.89
N ASP A 235 -26.56 37.35 45.43
CA ASP A 235 -25.92 38.46 46.15
C ASP A 235 -26.60 39.80 45.83
#